data_AF-A0A8J3DZJ8-F1
#
_entry.id   AF-A0A8J3DZJ8-F1
#
_cell.length_a   1.000
_cell.length_b   1.000
_cell.length_c   1.000
_cell.angle_alpha   90.00
_cell.angle_beta   90.00
_cell.angle_gamma   90.00
#
_symmetry.space_group_name_H-M   'P 1'
#
loop_
_entity.id
_entity.type
_entity.pdbx_description
1 polymer ?
#
loop_
_entity_poly.entity_id
_entity_poly.type
_entity_poly.pdbx_seq_one_letter_code
_entity_poly.pdbx_strand_id
1 'polypeptide(L)'
;MITVLVIACPHALGLAIPLVVSIATERAAKGGVLVKDRLALESMRTVDTILFDKTGTLTKGEPTVTAVEVVGGIAEDRMLALAAAAEADSEHPLAHAIVTAARERGIAIPTASDFSSSPAVGVTALVDGARVRIGGPHLLGEEGVAELPIADAWRAEGAIILHVVSDGAVIGALRLEDAVREESRQAVEALHALGRQVVMITGDAEAVAKKVANELGIDRVFAGVRPEDKSAKVRELQAEGRFVAMVGDGVNDVPALAQADVGIAIGAGTDVAIASAGVILASSDPRSVLSVIQLSTASYRKMKQNLWWAAGYNLLSVPLAAGVLAPLGFVLPMSVGAILMSLSTIVVAANAQLLRRLDLRPETSARQTLGEKEHAHVG
;
A
#
# COMPACT_ATOMS: atom_id res chain seq x y z
N MET A 1 34.90 -1.99 44.61
CA MET A 1 34.00 -3.10 44.24
C MET A 1 32.55 -2.65 44.15
N ILE A 2 31.95 -2.12 45.24
CA ILE A 2 30.55 -1.65 45.27
C ILE A 2 30.28 -0.56 44.19
N THR A 3 31.16 0.42 44.05
CA THR A 3 31.04 1.49 43.04
C THR A 3 30.99 0.97 41.61
N VAL A 4 31.76 -0.09 41.30
CA VAL A 4 31.82 -0.69 39.96
C VAL A 4 30.51 -1.41 39.63
N LEU A 5 29.97 -2.17 40.58
CA LEU A 5 28.69 -2.87 40.42
C LEU A 5 27.52 -1.90 40.20
N VAL A 6 27.48 -0.79 40.95
CA VAL A 6 26.42 0.22 40.82
C VAL A 6 26.50 0.92 39.47
N ILE A 7 27.70 1.30 39.02
CA ILE A 7 27.90 2.02 37.76
C ILE A 7 27.68 1.12 36.54
N ALA A 8 27.98 -0.17 36.64
CA ALA A 8 27.83 -1.11 35.52
C ALA A 8 26.36 -1.38 35.14
N CYS A 9 25.39 -1.10 36.01
CA CYS A 9 23.98 -1.40 35.75
C CYS A 9 23.37 -0.40 34.75
N PRO A 10 22.99 -0.83 33.53
CA PRO A 10 22.59 0.06 32.44
C PRO A 10 21.12 0.50 32.57
N HIS A 11 20.82 1.39 33.51
CA HIS A 11 19.44 1.88 33.75
C HIS A 11 18.82 2.54 32.50
N ALA A 12 19.62 3.30 31.74
CA ALA A 12 19.18 3.96 30.52
C ALA A 12 18.84 2.97 29.39
N LEU A 13 19.45 1.77 29.37
CA LEU A 13 19.21 0.75 28.36
C LEU A 13 17.78 0.20 28.43
N GLY A 14 17.25 0.04 29.66
CA GLY A 14 15.88 -0.43 29.88
C GLY A 14 14.81 0.52 29.34
N LEU A 15 15.12 1.81 29.21
CA LEU A 15 14.20 2.82 28.68
C LEU A 15 14.48 3.19 27.21
N ALA A 16 15.69 2.93 26.72
CA ALA A 16 16.16 3.36 25.41
C ALA A 16 15.27 2.89 24.24
N ILE A 17 14.93 1.59 24.23
CA ILE A 17 14.15 0.98 23.14
C ILE A 17 12.64 1.22 23.34
N PRO A 18 12.04 0.95 24.52
CA PRO A 18 10.59 1.13 24.70
C PRO A 18 10.11 2.56 24.43
N LEU A 19 10.94 3.56 24.78
CA LEU A 19 10.58 4.96 24.54
C LEU A 19 10.57 5.30 23.04
N VAL A 20 11.56 4.81 22.28
CA VAL A 20 11.60 5.01 20.82
C VAL A 20 10.41 4.32 20.16
N VAL A 21 10.11 3.08 20.56
CA VAL A 21 8.95 2.33 20.05
C VAL A 21 7.64 3.07 20.35
N SER A 22 7.44 3.53 21.59
CA SER A 22 6.24 4.28 21.97
C SER A 22 6.05 5.56 21.14
N ILE A 23 7.13 6.32 20.94
CA ILE A 23 7.08 7.54 20.12
C ILE A 23 6.88 7.20 18.63
N ALA A 24 7.49 6.12 18.14
CA ALA A 24 7.32 5.66 16.77
C ALA A 24 5.86 5.26 16.49
N THR A 25 5.22 4.50 17.39
CA THR A 25 3.79 4.15 17.29
C THR A 25 2.91 5.41 17.36
N GLU A 26 3.20 6.37 18.23
CA GLU A 26 2.48 7.65 18.30
C GLU A 26 2.56 8.42 16.96
N ARG A 27 3.76 8.46 16.36
CA ARG A 27 3.98 9.13 15.07
C ARG A 27 3.33 8.38 13.91
N ALA A 28 3.43 7.05 13.91
CA ALA A 28 2.75 6.19 12.93
C ALA A 28 1.25 6.50 12.89
N ALA A 29 0.58 6.43 14.05
CA ALA A 29 -0.85 6.66 14.15
C ALA A 29 -1.25 8.07 13.68
N LYS A 30 -0.46 9.10 14.04
CA LYS A 30 -0.69 10.49 13.56
C LYS A 30 -0.50 10.66 12.06
N GLY A 31 0.37 9.85 11.45
CA GLY A 31 0.60 9.81 10.01
C GLY A 31 -0.34 8.86 9.25
N GLY A 32 -1.35 8.28 9.91
CA GLY A 32 -2.26 7.33 9.28
C GLY A 32 -1.65 5.94 9.05
N VAL A 33 -0.58 5.59 9.76
CA VAL A 33 0.07 4.27 9.72
C VAL A 33 -0.27 3.51 11.02
N LEU A 34 -1.05 2.45 10.91
CA LEU A 34 -1.40 1.57 12.01
C LEU A 34 -0.45 0.37 12.01
N VAL A 35 0.20 0.14 13.14
CA VAL A 35 1.24 -0.89 13.29
C VAL A 35 0.67 -2.03 14.10
N LYS A 36 0.40 -3.16 13.44
CA LYS A 36 -0.06 -4.39 14.10
C LYS A 36 1.12 -5.23 14.55
N ASP A 37 2.10 -5.42 13.67
CA ASP A 37 3.34 -6.10 13.96
C ASP A 37 4.50 -5.11 14.01
N ARG A 38 5.15 -5.02 15.17
CA ARG A 38 6.31 -4.14 15.37
C ARG A 38 7.52 -4.62 14.59
N LEU A 39 7.69 -5.94 14.44
CA LEU A 39 8.80 -6.50 13.68
C LEU A 39 8.66 -6.13 12.21
N ALA A 40 7.45 -6.17 11.66
CA ALA A 40 7.17 -5.71 10.30
C ALA A 40 7.58 -4.23 10.09
N LEU A 41 7.21 -3.34 11.02
CA LEU A 41 7.65 -1.93 10.94
C LEU A 41 9.19 -1.81 11.01
N GLU A 42 9.85 -2.51 11.93
CA GLU A 42 11.30 -2.45 12.10
C GLU A 42 12.08 -3.05 10.91
N SER A 43 11.53 -4.08 10.27
CA SER A 43 12.08 -4.73 9.08
C SER A 43 11.92 -3.90 7.82
N MET A 44 10.99 -2.93 7.78
CA MET A 44 10.77 -2.11 6.57
C MET A 44 12.04 -1.40 6.07
N ARG A 45 12.98 -1.03 6.95
CA ARG A 45 14.27 -0.43 6.55
C ARG A 45 15.17 -1.37 5.74
N THR A 46 15.01 -2.70 5.88
CA THR A 46 15.83 -3.71 5.20
C THR A 46 15.21 -4.17 3.89
N VAL A 47 13.93 -3.85 3.66
CA VAL A 47 13.23 -4.15 2.40
C VAL A 47 13.93 -3.44 1.24
N ASP A 48 14.29 -4.20 0.21
CA ASP A 48 14.88 -3.70 -1.02
C ASP A 48 13.94 -3.77 -2.22
N THR A 49 12.88 -4.59 -2.15
CA THR A 49 11.88 -4.74 -3.21
C THR A 49 10.47 -4.44 -2.69
N ILE A 50 9.76 -3.52 -3.35
CA ILE A 50 8.35 -3.22 -3.08
C ILE A 50 7.50 -3.84 -4.19
N LEU A 51 6.67 -4.81 -3.82
CA LEU A 51 5.69 -5.44 -4.69
C LEU A 51 4.32 -4.78 -4.48
N PHE A 52 3.84 -4.07 -5.48
CA PHE A 52 2.49 -3.48 -5.46
C PHE A 52 1.51 -4.37 -6.20
N ASP A 53 0.33 -4.60 -5.61
CA ASP A 53 -0.83 -4.98 -6.41
C ASP A 53 -1.23 -3.80 -7.33
N LYS A 54 -1.78 -4.10 -8.50
CA LYS A 54 -2.22 -3.05 -9.43
C LYS A 54 -3.53 -2.42 -8.95
N THR A 55 -4.58 -3.23 -8.83
CA THR A 55 -5.96 -2.75 -8.69
C THR A 55 -6.19 -2.20 -7.29
N GLY A 56 -6.79 -1.01 -7.19
CA GLY A 56 -7.08 -0.35 -5.90
C GLY A 56 -5.85 0.22 -5.17
N THR A 57 -4.64 -0.20 -5.54
CA THR A 57 -3.38 0.24 -4.95
C THR A 57 -2.67 1.27 -5.85
N LEU A 58 -2.16 0.86 -7.03
CA LEU A 58 -1.53 1.78 -7.99
C LEU A 58 -2.57 2.55 -8.81
N THR A 59 -3.75 1.97 -8.96
CA THR A 59 -4.91 2.59 -9.61
C THR A 59 -5.91 3.09 -8.58
N LYS A 60 -6.87 3.92 -9.01
CA LYS A 60 -7.86 4.52 -8.11
C LYS A 60 -8.79 3.50 -7.47
N GLY A 61 -9.00 2.35 -8.12
CA GLY A 61 -10.04 1.38 -7.72
C GLY A 61 -11.44 1.87 -8.06
N GLU A 62 -11.52 2.95 -8.84
CA GLU A 62 -12.75 3.62 -9.28
C GLU A 62 -12.78 3.53 -10.81
N PRO A 63 -13.28 2.42 -11.37
CA PRO A 63 -13.37 2.26 -12.80
C PRO A 63 -14.27 3.34 -13.39
N THR A 64 -13.99 3.76 -14.62
CA THR A 64 -14.75 4.77 -15.35
C THR A 64 -15.11 4.25 -16.73
N VAL A 65 -16.31 4.57 -17.23
CA VAL A 65 -16.73 4.21 -18.59
C VAL A 65 -16.03 5.13 -19.58
N THR A 66 -15.12 4.58 -20.38
CA THR A 66 -14.31 5.35 -21.34
C THR A 66 -14.82 5.25 -22.77
N ALA A 67 -15.55 4.18 -23.11
CA ALA A 67 -16.21 4.03 -24.40
C ALA A 67 -17.47 3.17 -24.30
N VAL A 68 -18.37 3.39 -25.26
CA VAL A 68 -19.65 2.69 -25.38
C VAL A 68 -19.79 2.28 -26.84
N GLU A 69 -19.95 0.99 -27.09
CA GLU A 69 -20.24 0.46 -28.43
C GLU A 69 -21.69 -0.03 -28.46
N VAL A 70 -22.44 0.37 -29.48
CA VAL A 70 -23.85 0.00 -29.64
C VAL A 70 -24.08 -0.85 -30.88
N VAL A 71 -25.09 -1.72 -30.82
CA VAL A 71 -25.50 -2.59 -31.93
C VAL A 71 -27.00 -2.46 -32.17
N GLY A 72 -27.45 -2.71 -33.39
CA GLY A 72 -28.88 -2.72 -33.72
C GLY A 72 -29.53 -1.34 -33.80
N GLY A 73 -28.74 -0.27 -33.94
CA GLY A 73 -29.25 1.10 -34.15
C GLY A 73 -29.81 1.78 -32.90
N ILE A 74 -29.61 1.21 -31.71
CA ILE A 74 -29.93 1.87 -30.45
C ILE A 74 -29.01 3.08 -30.24
N ALA A 75 -29.55 4.17 -29.71
CA ALA A 75 -28.74 5.32 -29.33
C ALA A 75 -27.83 4.96 -28.15
N GLU A 76 -26.60 5.48 -28.16
CA GLU A 76 -25.61 5.29 -27.09
C GLU A 76 -26.19 5.64 -25.71
N ASP A 77 -26.83 6.81 -25.60
CA ASP A 77 -27.43 7.27 -24.36
C ASP A 77 -28.55 6.35 -23.87
N ARG A 78 -29.31 5.74 -24.79
CA ARG A 78 -30.38 4.82 -24.41
C ARG A 78 -29.81 3.49 -23.91
N MET A 79 -28.77 2.96 -24.55
CA MET A 79 -28.10 1.76 -24.06
C MET A 79 -27.48 2.01 -22.68
N LEU A 80 -26.78 3.13 -22.51
CA LEU A 80 -26.19 3.51 -21.23
C LEU A 80 -27.26 3.75 -20.14
N ALA A 81 -28.42 4.31 -20.49
CA ALA A 81 -29.55 4.45 -19.56
C ALA A 81 -30.08 3.10 -19.06
N LEU A 82 -30.26 2.13 -19.97
CA LEU A 82 -30.69 0.78 -19.64
C LEU A 82 -29.65 0.08 -18.76
N ALA A 83 -28.37 0.26 -19.08
CA ALA A 83 -27.27 -0.32 -18.33
C ALA A 83 -27.22 0.25 -16.89
N ALA A 84 -27.28 1.58 -16.76
CA ALA A 84 -27.30 2.26 -15.48
C ALA A 84 -28.52 1.92 -14.64
N ALA A 85 -29.69 1.70 -15.26
CA ALA A 85 -30.89 1.28 -14.55
C ALA A 85 -30.74 -0.11 -13.95
N ALA A 86 -30.24 -1.08 -14.72
CA ALA A 86 -30.03 -2.44 -14.23
C ALA A 86 -28.92 -2.57 -13.17
N GLU A 87 -27.95 -1.65 -13.17
CA GLU A 87 -26.88 -1.56 -12.17
C GLU A 87 -27.21 -0.67 -10.97
N ALA A 88 -28.38 -0.02 -10.94
CA ALA A 88 -28.70 1.01 -9.95
C ALA A 88 -28.68 0.50 -8.49
N ASP A 89 -29.05 -0.77 -8.28
CA ASP A 89 -29.12 -1.43 -6.97
C ASP A 89 -27.85 -2.25 -6.63
N SER A 90 -26.84 -2.23 -7.51
CA SER A 90 -25.59 -2.99 -7.33
C SER A 90 -24.54 -2.17 -6.59
N GLU A 91 -23.92 -2.77 -5.57
CA GLU A 91 -22.82 -2.15 -4.80
C GLU A 91 -21.44 -2.35 -5.46
N HIS A 92 -21.40 -2.98 -6.64
CA HIS A 92 -20.13 -3.29 -7.30
C HIS A 92 -19.47 -2.00 -7.85
N PRO A 93 -18.14 -1.82 -7.74
CA PRO A 93 -17.47 -0.62 -8.27
C PRO A 93 -17.73 -0.37 -9.78
N LEU A 94 -17.83 -1.44 -10.58
CA LEU A 94 -18.20 -1.34 -12.00
C LEU A 94 -19.64 -0.84 -12.21
N ALA A 95 -20.57 -1.20 -11.33
CA ALA A 95 -21.95 -0.72 -11.37
C ALA A 95 -22.00 0.79 -11.12
N HIS A 96 -21.31 1.24 -10.07
CA HIS A 96 -21.18 2.66 -9.76
C HIS A 96 -20.55 3.45 -10.91
N ALA A 97 -19.56 2.89 -11.62
CA ALA A 97 -18.97 3.51 -12.80
C ALA A 97 -20.00 3.77 -13.91
N ILE A 98 -20.86 2.79 -14.20
CA ILE A 98 -21.90 2.87 -15.23
C ILE A 98 -22.97 3.90 -14.83
N VAL A 99 -23.45 3.82 -13.59
CA VAL A 99 -24.46 4.76 -13.05
C VAL A 99 -23.92 6.19 -13.04
N THR A 100 -22.66 6.38 -12.65
CA THR A 100 -22.01 7.69 -12.61
C THR A 100 -21.84 8.25 -14.02
N ALA A 101 -21.38 7.44 -14.98
CA ALA A 101 -21.24 7.86 -16.37
C ALA A 101 -22.58 8.32 -16.98
N ALA A 102 -23.69 7.64 -16.68
CA ALA A 102 -25.02 8.07 -17.12
C ALA A 102 -25.43 9.42 -16.49
N ARG A 103 -25.20 9.59 -15.18
CA ARG A 103 -25.52 10.84 -14.47
C ARG A 103 -24.70 12.02 -14.94
N GLU A 104 -23.39 11.85 -15.15
CA GLU A 104 -22.49 12.91 -15.63
C GLU A 104 -22.86 13.38 -17.04
N ARG A 105 -23.39 12.48 -17.88
CA ARG A 105 -23.91 12.81 -19.21
C ARG A 105 -25.33 13.41 -19.18
N GLY A 106 -25.94 13.55 -18.01
CA GLY A 106 -27.30 14.09 -17.86
C GLY A 106 -28.39 13.16 -18.40
N ILE A 107 -28.12 11.86 -18.51
CA ILE A 107 -29.05 10.87 -19.05
C ILE A 107 -30.09 10.52 -17.98
N ALA A 108 -31.37 10.53 -18.35
CA ALA A 108 -32.44 10.08 -17.47
C ALA A 108 -32.38 8.55 -17.31
N ILE A 109 -32.13 8.09 -16.08
CA ILE A 109 -32.06 6.66 -15.75
C ILE A 109 -33.47 6.15 -15.41
N PRO A 110 -34.03 5.20 -16.17
CA PRO A 110 -35.33 4.61 -15.86
C PRO A 110 -35.29 3.76 -14.59
N THR A 111 -36.44 3.53 -13.97
CA THR A 111 -36.55 2.66 -12.79
C THR A 111 -36.44 1.21 -13.20
N ALA A 112 -35.59 0.44 -12.52
CA ALA A 112 -35.50 -1.01 -12.66
C ALA A 112 -36.34 -1.72 -11.60
N SER A 113 -36.79 -2.94 -11.90
CA SER A 113 -37.41 -3.86 -10.95
C SER A 113 -36.81 -5.26 -11.08
N ASP A 114 -37.10 -6.14 -10.11
CA ASP A 114 -36.62 -7.54 -10.11
C ASP A 114 -35.10 -7.69 -10.25
N PHE A 115 -34.35 -6.79 -9.61
CA PHE A 115 -32.89 -6.86 -9.58
C PHE A 115 -32.40 -8.19 -9.00
N SER A 116 -31.43 -8.80 -9.69
CA SER A 116 -30.72 -9.99 -9.25
C SER A 116 -29.26 -9.93 -9.66
N SER A 117 -28.36 -10.23 -8.73
CA SER A 117 -26.92 -10.33 -8.96
C SER A 117 -26.46 -11.78 -8.83
N SER A 118 -25.68 -12.28 -9.80
CA SER A 118 -25.05 -13.60 -9.73
C SER A 118 -23.52 -13.46 -9.76
N PRO A 119 -22.80 -13.97 -8.74
CA PRO A 119 -21.35 -13.91 -8.68
C PRO A 119 -20.70 -14.49 -9.92
N ALA A 120 -19.68 -13.80 -10.46
CA ALA A 120 -18.94 -14.17 -11.67
C ALA A 120 -19.76 -14.24 -12.98
N VAL A 121 -21.05 -13.87 -12.96
CA VAL A 121 -21.90 -13.80 -14.15
C VAL A 121 -22.25 -12.34 -14.48
N GLY A 122 -22.83 -11.62 -13.52
CA GLY A 122 -23.27 -10.24 -13.72
C GLY A 122 -24.59 -9.91 -13.00
N VAL A 123 -25.27 -8.87 -13.47
CA VAL A 123 -26.58 -8.44 -12.96
C VAL A 123 -27.69 -8.64 -13.97
N THR A 124 -28.92 -8.72 -13.49
CA THR A 124 -30.14 -8.82 -14.30
C THR A 124 -31.23 -7.99 -13.64
N ALA A 125 -31.96 -7.22 -14.44
CA ALA A 125 -33.11 -6.45 -13.98
C ALA A 125 -34.14 -6.28 -15.11
N LEU A 126 -35.37 -5.94 -14.75
CA LEU A 126 -36.41 -5.52 -15.67
C LEU A 126 -36.42 -4.00 -15.78
N VAL A 127 -36.23 -3.46 -16.98
CA VAL A 127 -36.18 -2.02 -17.25
C VAL A 127 -37.12 -1.71 -18.41
N ASP A 128 -38.09 -0.82 -18.21
CA ASP A 128 -39.12 -0.48 -19.20
C ASP A 128 -39.83 -1.71 -19.82
N GLY A 129 -39.97 -2.79 -19.05
CA GLY A 129 -40.60 -4.04 -19.48
C GLY A 129 -39.69 -5.01 -20.25
N ALA A 130 -38.44 -4.64 -20.53
CA ALA A 130 -37.43 -5.50 -21.14
C ALA A 130 -36.50 -6.11 -20.09
N ARG A 131 -36.07 -7.35 -20.29
CA ARG A 131 -35.07 -7.98 -19.41
C ARG A 131 -33.67 -7.56 -19.83
N VAL A 132 -33.02 -6.77 -18.99
CA VAL A 132 -31.66 -6.28 -19.20
C VAL A 132 -30.69 -7.08 -18.33
N ARG A 133 -29.61 -7.61 -18.94
CA ARG A 133 -28.50 -8.28 -18.24
C ARG A 133 -27.18 -7.60 -18.58
N ILE A 134 -26.29 -7.49 -17.60
CA ILE A 134 -24.97 -6.88 -17.77
C ILE A 134 -23.92 -7.79 -17.17
N GLY A 135 -22.85 -8.06 -17.91
CA GLY A 135 -21.84 -9.02 -17.46
C GLY A 135 -20.69 -9.23 -18.45
N GLY A 136 -19.76 -10.08 -18.05
CA GLY A 136 -18.60 -10.45 -18.85
C GLY A 136 -18.86 -11.63 -19.81
N PRO A 137 -17.80 -12.32 -20.28
CA PRO A 137 -17.91 -13.43 -21.22
C PRO A 137 -18.77 -14.61 -20.74
N HIS A 138 -18.86 -14.84 -19.43
CA HIS A 138 -19.67 -15.93 -18.89
C HIS A 138 -21.17 -15.71 -19.11
N LEU A 139 -21.64 -14.46 -18.97
CA LEU A 139 -23.03 -14.07 -19.27
C LEU A 139 -23.38 -14.37 -20.73
N LEU A 140 -22.49 -14.02 -21.65
CA LEU A 140 -22.69 -14.26 -23.09
C LEU A 140 -22.80 -15.75 -23.39
N GLY A 141 -22.00 -16.58 -22.71
CA GLY A 141 -22.07 -18.03 -22.81
C GLY A 141 -23.41 -18.62 -22.35
N GLU A 142 -24.00 -18.07 -21.27
CA GLU A 142 -25.34 -18.48 -20.79
C GLU A 142 -26.46 -18.10 -21.77
N GLU A 143 -26.38 -16.90 -22.35
CA GLU A 143 -27.37 -16.42 -23.32
C GLU A 143 -27.18 -17.02 -24.73
N GLY A 144 -26.04 -17.68 -24.98
CA GLY A 144 -25.71 -18.23 -26.30
C GLY A 144 -25.46 -17.15 -27.36
N VAL A 145 -25.02 -15.96 -26.95
CA VAL A 145 -24.78 -14.81 -27.85
C VAL A 145 -23.29 -14.58 -28.03
N ALA A 146 -22.89 -14.18 -29.23
CA ALA A 146 -21.50 -13.85 -29.53
C ALA A 146 -21.10 -12.48 -28.95
N GLU A 147 -19.82 -12.38 -28.57
CA GLU A 147 -19.20 -11.13 -28.16
C GLU A 147 -19.06 -10.15 -29.34
N LEU A 148 -19.02 -8.85 -29.05
CA LEU A 148 -18.84 -7.85 -30.09
C LEU A 148 -17.39 -7.84 -30.62
N PRO A 149 -17.16 -7.65 -31.93
CA PRO A 149 -15.81 -7.63 -32.50
C PRO A 149 -14.89 -6.57 -31.87
N ILE A 150 -15.45 -5.46 -31.38
CA ILE A 150 -14.69 -4.39 -30.71
C ILE A 150 -14.03 -4.88 -29.41
N ALA A 151 -14.57 -5.93 -28.79
CA ALA A 151 -14.10 -6.43 -27.51
C ALA A 151 -12.65 -6.93 -27.61
N ASP A 152 -12.24 -7.49 -28.75
CA ASP A 152 -10.85 -7.93 -28.95
C ASP A 152 -9.86 -6.77 -28.89
N ALA A 153 -10.20 -5.62 -29.48
CA ALA A 153 -9.37 -4.42 -29.44
C ALA A 153 -9.29 -3.86 -28.01
N TRP A 154 -10.43 -3.72 -27.34
CA TRP A 154 -10.48 -3.24 -25.95
C TRP A 154 -9.75 -4.17 -24.98
N ARG A 155 -9.81 -5.49 -25.20
CA ARG A 155 -9.12 -6.47 -24.37
C ARG A 155 -7.61 -6.42 -24.58
N ALA A 156 -7.16 -6.19 -25.81
CA ALA A 156 -5.74 -5.96 -26.10
C ALA A 156 -5.20 -4.70 -25.41
N GLU A 157 -6.06 -3.69 -25.21
CA GLU A 157 -5.74 -2.48 -24.45
C GLU A 157 -5.89 -2.65 -22.93
N GLY A 158 -6.50 -3.76 -22.49
CA GLY A 158 -6.68 -4.10 -21.08
C GLY A 158 -7.87 -3.48 -20.40
N ALA A 159 -8.83 -3.02 -21.18
CA ALA A 159 -10.07 -2.53 -20.61
C ALA A 159 -10.88 -3.67 -20.00
N ILE A 160 -11.64 -3.33 -18.98
CA ILE A 160 -12.71 -4.17 -18.47
C ILE A 160 -13.89 -4.00 -19.43
N ILE A 161 -14.43 -5.11 -19.94
CA ILE A 161 -15.49 -5.10 -20.94
C ILE A 161 -16.73 -5.73 -20.34
N LEU A 162 -17.82 -4.96 -20.33
CA LEU A 162 -19.14 -5.45 -19.92
C LEU A 162 -20.09 -5.39 -21.11
N HIS A 163 -20.82 -6.47 -21.35
CA HIS A 163 -21.81 -6.56 -22.40
C HIS A 163 -23.19 -6.29 -21.83
N VAL A 164 -24.01 -5.57 -22.58
CA VAL A 164 -25.40 -5.29 -22.25
C VAL A 164 -26.28 -6.12 -23.16
N VAL A 165 -27.08 -6.99 -22.55
CA VAL A 165 -28.02 -7.88 -23.24
C VAL A 165 -29.44 -7.42 -22.90
N SER A 166 -30.29 -7.27 -23.90
CA SER A 166 -31.71 -7.00 -23.73
C SER A 166 -32.51 -8.07 -24.44
N ASP A 167 -33.43 -8.74 -23.73
CA ASP A 167 -34.32 -9.79 -24.26
C ASP A 167 -33.58 -10.87 -25.08
N GLY A 168 -32.40 -11.27 -24.60
CA GLY A 168 -31.57 -12.32 -25.22
C GLY A 168 -30.70 -11.87 -26.40
N ALA A 169 -30.64 -10.57 -26.71
CA ALA A 169 -29.76 -10.01 -27.73
C ALA A 169 -28.75 -9.02 -27.14
N VAL A 170 -27.48 -9.09 -27.56
CA VAL A 170 -26.47 -8.09 -27.19
C VAL A 170 -26.81 -6.76 -27.89
N ILE A 171 -27.11 -5.74 -27.10
CA ILE A 171 -27.43 -4.39 -27.58
C ILE A 171 -26.20 -3.46 -27.57
N GLY A 172 -25.12 -3.86 -26.90
CA GLY A 172 -23.87 -3.13 -26.89
C GLY A 172 -22.86 -3.62 -25.87
N ALA A 173 -21.73 -2.93 -25.78
CA ALA A 173 -20.67 -3.19 -24.82
C ALA A 173 -20.14 -1.86 -24.23
N LEU A 174 -19.70 -1.95 -22.98
CA LEU A 174 -19.12 -0.86 -22.20
C LEU A 174 -17.65 -1.16 -21.98
N ARG A 175 -16.81 -0.18 -22.30
CA ARG A 175 -15.39 -0.19 -21.98
C ARG A 175 -15.17 0.57 -20.68
N LEU A 176 -14.60 -0.10 -19.68
CA LEU A 176 -14.25 0.49 -18.41
C LEU A 176 -12.74 0.44 -18.18
N GLU A 177 -12.20 1.50 -17.60
CA GLU A 177 -10.79 1.58 -17.23
C GLU A 177 -10.64 2.13 -15.82
N ASP A 178 -9.66 1.58 -15.09
CA ASP A 178 -9.25 2.08 -13.78
C ASP A 178 -8.00 2.93 -13.93
N ALA A 179 -8.14 4.22 -13.69
CA ALA A 179 -7.07 5.18 -13.90
C ALA A 179 -5.93 4.99 -12.89
N VAL A 180 -4.70 5.12 -13.36
CA VAL A 180 -3.51 5.17 -12.50
C VAL A 180 -3.58 6.42 -11.61
N ARG A 181 -3.18 6.30 -10.34
CA ARG A 181 -3.10 7.45 -9.42
C ARG A 181 -1.90 8.32 -9.79
N GLU A 182 -2.05 9.63 -9.73
CA GLU A 182 -0.91 10.54 -9.93
C GLU A 182 0.14 10.36 -8.82
N GLU A 183 -0.35 10.07 -7.61
CA GLU A 183 0.46 9.74 -6.44
C GLU A 183 1.30 8.47 -6.65
N SER A 184 0.84 7.52 -7.46
CA SER A 184 1.60 6.30 -7.79
C SER A 184 2.90 6.64 -8.52
N ARG A 185 2.86 7.57 -9.47
CA ARG A 185 4.07 8.00 -10.20
C ARG A 185 5.12 8.57 -9.25
N GLN A 186 4.69 9.44 -8.35
CA GLN A 186 5.57 10.03 -7.33
C GLN A 186 6.11 8.98 -6.35
N ALA A 187 5.30 8.00 -5.98
CA ALA A 187 5.71 6.92 -5.09
C ALA A 187 6.80 6.05 -5.74
N VAL A 188 6.61 5.64 -6.99
CA VAL A 188 7.60 4.83 -7.73
C VAL A 188 8.91 5.59 -7.90
N GLU A 189 8.85 6.86 -8.32
CA GLU A 189 10.04 7.69 -8.49
C GLU A 189 10.82 7.88 -7.17
N ALA A 190 10.12 8.13 -6.07
CA ALA A 190 10.75 8.28 -4.76
C ALA A 190 11.34 6.95 -4.25
N LEU A 191 10.69 5.81 -4.51
CA LEU A 191 11.23 4.49 -4.16
C LEU A 191 12.51 4.19 -4.95
N HIS A 192 12.55 4.53 -6.23
CA HIS A 192 13.76 4.47 -7.05
C HIS A 192 14.86 5.39 -6.52
N ALA A 193 14.54 6.60 -6.09
CA ALA A 193 15.49 7.52 -5.47
C ALA A 193 16.10 6.94 -4.17
N LEU A 194 15.35 6.10 -3.45
CA LEU A 194 15.83 5.34 -2.28
C LEU A 194 16.59 4.05 -2.66
N GLY A 195 16.80 3.79 -3.96
CA GLY A 195 17.46 2.58 -4.45
C GLY A 195 16.65 1.30 -4.26
N ARG A 196 15.31 1.40 -4.20
CA ARG A 196 14.41 0.26 -4.04
C ARG A 196 13.90 -0.20 -5.41
N GLN A 197 13.81 -1.50 -5.60
CA GLN A 197 13.19 -2.08 -6.79
C GLN A 197 11.67 -2.04 -6.61
N VAL A 198 10.96 -1.62 -7.65
CA VAL A 198 9.50 -1.60 -7.68
C VAL A 198 9.02 -2.70 -8.62
N VAL A 199 8.15 -3.57 -8.11
CA VAL A 199 7.56 -4.68 -8.85
C VAL A 199 6.05 -4.52 -8.79
N MET A 200 5.37 -4.83 -9.89
CA MET A 200 3.90 -4.86 -9.95
C MET A 200 3.41 -6.29 -10.14
N ILE A 201 2.36 -6.67 -9.42
CA ILE A 201 1.61 -7.91 -9.62
C ILE A 201 0.18 -7.60 -10.04
N THR A 202 -0.34 -8.34 -11.00
CA THR A 202 -1.70 -8.16 -11.50
C THR A 202 -2.26 -9.43 -12.15
N GLY A 203 -3.59 -9.56 -12.12
CA GLY A 203 -4.32 -10.56 -12.89
C GLY A 203 -4.52 -10.20 -14.36
N ASP A 204 -4.21 -8.97 -14.76
CA ASP A 204 -4.37 -8.50 -16.14
C ASP A 204 -3.44 -9.23 -17.12
N ALA A 205 -3.81 -9.19 -18.39
CA ALA A 205 -2.94 -9.67 -19.46
C ALA A 205 -1.62 -8.88 -19.55
N GLU A 206 -0.58 -9.54 -20.05
CA GLU A 206 0.78 -9.02 -20.07
C GLU A 206 0.92 -7.68 -20.81
N ALA A 207 0.20 -7.49 -21.92
CA ALA A 207 0.21 -6.24 -22.69
C ALA A 207 -0.23 -5.03 -21.85
N VAL A 208 -1.29 -5.21 -21.05
CA VAL A 208 -1.89 -4.19 -20.18
C VAL A 208 -0.93 -3.84 -19.05
N ALA A 209 -0.42 -4.90 -18.39
CA ALA A 209 0.48 -4.75 -17.27
C ALA A 209 1.78 -4.04 -17.70
N LYS A 210 2.29 -4.34 -18.91
CA LYS A 210 3.44 -3.64 -19.51
C LYS A 210 3.15 -2.17 -19.80
N LYS A 211 1.95 -1.83 -20.27
CA LYS A 211 1.55 -0.43 -20.51
C LYS A 211 1.60 0.39 -19.22
N VAL A 212 0.97 -0.10 -18.16
CA VAL A 212 0.96 0.56 -16.84
C VAL A 212 2.37 0.62 -16.24
N ALA A 213 3.15 -0.46 -16.37
CA ALA A 213 4.53 -0.50 -15.91
C ALA A 213 5.41 0.53 -16.61
N ASN A 214 5.28 0.69 -17.93
CA ASN A 214 6.02 1.70 -18.68
C ASN A 214 5.61 3.12 -18.30
N GLU A 215 4.32 3.35 -18.05
CA GLU A 215 3.80 4.66 -17.61
C GLU A 215 4.34 5.08 -16.24
N LEU A 216 4.45 4.11 -15.32
CA LEU A 216 4.91 4.35 -13.94
C LEU A 216 6.42 4.18 -13.74
N GLY A 217 7.13 3.57 -14.70
CA GLY A 217 8.55 3.22 -14.57
C GLY A 217 8.79 2.00 -13.67
N ILE A 218 7.93 0.98 -13.71
CA ILE A 218 8.07 -0.22 -12.86
C ILE A 218 9.17 -1.15 -13.41
N ASP A 219 10.03 -1.69 -12.52
CA ASP A 219 11.21 -2.47 -12.92
C ASP A 219 10.87 -3.90 -13.38
N ARG A 220 9.87 -4.54 -12.74
CA ARG A 220 9.44 -5.91 -13.05
C ARG A 220 7.94 -6.06 -12.88
N VAL A 221 7.34 -6.91 -13.71
CA VAL A 221 5.90 -7.14 -13.74
C VAL A 221 5.59 -8.62 -13.70
N PHE A 222 4.67 -9.01 -12.82
CA PHE A 222 4.02 -10.31 -12.83
C PHE A 222 2.57 -10.14 -13.29
N ALA A 223 2.31 -10.48 -14.56
CA ALA A 223 1.00 -10.39 -15.18
C ALA A 223 0.27 -11.75 -15.19
N GLY A 224 -1.05 -11.73 -15.34
CA GLY A 224 -1.90 -12.93 -15.41
C GLY A 224 -1.92 -13.76 -14.13
N VAL A 225 -1.58 -13.17 -12.99
CA VAL A 225 -1.48 -13.89 -11.72
C VAL A 225 -2.82 -13.91 -11.01
N ARG A 226 -3.31 -15.13 -10.73
CA ARG A 226 -4.54 -15.33 -9.95
C ARG A 226 -4.29 -14.98 -8.48
N PRO A 227 -5.32 -14.54 -7.72
CA PRO A 227 -5.18 -14.21 -6.30
C PRO A 227 -4.43 -15.27 -5.48
N GLU A 228 -4.72 -16.55 -5.75
CA GLU A 228 -4.17 -17.70 -5.03
C GLU A 228 -2.67 -17.91 -5.28
N ASP A 229 -2.21 -17.51 -6.47
CA ASP A 229 -0.83 -17.65 -6.93
C ASP A 229 0.06 -16.46 -6.53
N LYS A 230 -0.53 -15.35 -6.04
CA LYS A 230 0.24 -14.15 -5.68
C LYS A 230 1.28 -14.43 -4.59
N SER A 231 0.96 -15.30 -3.62
CA SER A 231 1.91 -15.71 -2.57
C SER A 231 3.12 -16.48 -3.12
N ALA A 232 2.96 -17.22 -4.22
CA ALA A 232 4.06 -17.91 -4.87
C ALA A 232 5.02 -16.93 -5.54
N LYS A 233 4.52 -15.82 -6.09
CA LYS A 233 5.36 -14.74 -6.66
C LYS A 233 6.13 -13.96 -5.61
N VAL A 234 5.56 -13.77 -4.42
CA VAL A 234 6.32 -13.25 -3.28
C VAL A 234 7.48 -14.19 -2.92
N ARG A 235 7.21 -15.50 -2.84
CA ARG A 235 8.25 -16.51 -2.58
C ARG A 235 9.32 -16.57 -3.67
N GLU A 236 8.96 -16.38 -4.93
CA GLU A 236 9.89 -16.30 -6.05
C GLU A 236 10.91 -15.17 -5.83
N LEU A 237 10.46 -13.96 -5.48
CA LEU A 237 11.34 -12.84 -5.16
C LEU A 237 12.20 -13.09 -3.91
N GLN A 238 11.62 -13.67 -2.86
CA GLN A 238 12.36 -14.01 -1.64
C GLN A 238 13.45 -15.06 -1.90
N ALA A 239 13.20 -16.04 -2.77
CA ALA A 239 14.17 -17.05 -3.18
C ALA A 239 15.36 -16.44 -3.98
N GLU A 240 15.16 -15.29 -4.61
CA GLU A 240 16.23 -14.49 -5.24
C GLU A 240 17.08 -13.72 -4.20
N GLY A 241 16.78 -13.87 -2.89
CA GLY A 241 17.47 -13.19 -1.80
C GLY A 241 16.99 -11.75 -1.54
N ARG A 242 15.83 -11.38 -2.10
CA ARG A 242 15.19 -10.08 -1.88
C ARG A 242 14.42 -10.05 -0.56
N PHE A 243 14.46 -8.92 0.12
CA PHE A 243 13.53 -8.61 1.21
C PHE A 243 12.34 -7.85 0.63
N VAL A 244 11.16 -8.46 0.71
CA VAL A 244 9.99 -8.04 -0.05
C VAL A 244 8.93 -7.42 0.87
N ALA A 245 8.52 -6.20 0.54
CA ALA A 245 7.26 -5.66 1.05
C ALA A 245 6.15 -5.86 0.02
N MET A 246 5.02 -6.43 0.42
CA MET A 246 3.82 -6.53 -0.42
C MET A 246 2.86 -5.42 -0.01
N VAL A 247 2.34 -4.67 -1.00
CA VAL A 247 1.36 -3.59 -0.81
C VAL A 247 0.11 -3.94 -1.59
N GLY A 248 -1.03 -4.02 -0.92
CA GLY A 248 -2.32 -4.37 -1.54
C GLY A 248 -3.51 -3.86 -0.74
N ASP A 249 -4.70 -3.90 -1.34
CA ASP A 249 -5.96 -3.52 -0.68
C ASP A 249 -6.46 -4.59 0.30
N GLY A 250 -5.91 -5.81 0.19
CA GLY A 250 -6.18 -6.96 1.03
C GLY A 250 -7.56 -7.58 0.84
N VAL A 251 -8.26 -7.29 -0.26
CA VAL A 251 -9.43 -8.08 -0.69
C VAL A 251 -8.96 -9.38 -1.34
N ASN A 252 -8.02 -9.26 -2.29
CA ASN A 252 -7.50 -10.40 -3.07
C ASN A 252 -6.08 -10.82 -2.67
N ASP A 253 -5.40 -10.03 -1.83
CA ASP A 253 -3.95 -10.13 -1.58
C ASP A 253 -3.58 -10.74 -0.24
N VAL A 254 -4.56 -11.17 0.56
CA VAL A 254 -4.36 -11.65 1.94
C VAL A 254 -3.24 -12.68 2.04
N PRO A 255 -3.17 -13.74 1.19
CA PRO A 255 -2.09 -14.72 1.29
C PRO A 255 -0.72 -14.16 0.90
N ALA A 256 -0.67 -13.19 -0.02
CA ALA A 256 0.57 -12.55 -0.44
C ALA A 256 1.09 -11.57 0.62
N LEU A 257 0.20 -10.81 1.26
CA LEU A 257 0.52 -9.91 2.37
C LEU A 257 1.13 -10.68 3.56
N ALA A 258 0.57 -11.85 3.88
CA ALA A 258 1.08 -12.69 4.97
C ALA A 258 2.42 -13.39 4.63
N GLN A 259 2.71 -13.62 3.35
CA GLN A 259 3.94 -14.28 2.89
C GLN A 259 5.13 -13.31 2.80
N ALA A 260 4.88 -12.02 2.59
CA ALA A 260 5.91 -11.00 2.48
C ALA A 260 6.67 -10.78 3.79
N ASP A 261 7.92 -10.30 3.70
CA ASP A 261 8.70 -9.91 4.88
C ASP A 261 8.02 -8.74 5.62
N VAL A 262 7.36 -7.87 4.85
CA VAL A 262 6.50 -6.80 5.36
C VAL A 262 5.21 -6.72 4.52
N GLY A 263 4.11 -7.22 5.06
CA GLY A 263 2.77 -7.01 4.47
C GLY A 263 2.20 -5.64 4.85
N ILE A 264 1.84 -4.84 3.84
CA ILE A 264 1.25 -3.50 3.97
C ILE A 264 -0.15 -3.49 3.33
N ALA A 265 -1.18 -3.36 4.14
CA ALA A 265 -2.54 -3.12 3.65
C ALA A 265 -2.76 -1.61 3.40
N ILE A 266 -3.36 -1.26 2.27
CA ILE A 266 -3.65 0.14 1.90
C ILE A 266 -5.15 0.45 1.91
N GLY A 267 -5.52 1.62 2.43
CA GLY A 267 -6.92 2.06 2.55
C GLY A 267 -7.71 1.40 3.68
N ALA A 268 -9.01 1.65 3.71
CA ALA A 268 -9.96 0.93 4.56
C ALA A 268 -10.15 -0.49 4.03
N GLY A 269 -9.11 -1.31 4.14
CA GLY A 269 -9.15 -2.72 3.77
C GLY A 269 -10.22 -3.45 4.58
N THR A 270 -10.68 -4.58 4.06
CA THR A 270 -11.62 -5.46 4.76
C THR A 270 -11.05 -5.89 6.11
N ASP A 271 -11.92 -6.31 7.05
CA ASP A 271 -11.45 -6.83 8.35
C ASP A 271 -10.41 -7.96 8.20
N VAL A 272 -10.48 -8.70 7.09
CA VAL A 272 -9.53 -9.76 6.72
C VAL A 272 -8.17 -9.19 6.31
N ALA A 273 -8.13 -8.11 5.53
CA ALA A 273 -6.89 -7.40 5.18
C ALA A 273 -6.16 -6.88 6.43
N ILE A 274 -6.92 -6.25 7.33
CA ILE A 274 -6.44 -5.74 8.62
C ILE A 274 -5.92 -6.89 9.50
N ALA A 275 -6.52 -8.09 9.39
CA ALA A 275 -6.07 -9.25 10.13
C ALA A 275 -4.74 -9.84 9.61
N SER A 276 -4.38 -9.67 8.34
CA SER A 276 -3.21 -10.35 7.75
C SER A 276 -2.00 -9.46 7.51
N ALA A 277 -2.16 -8.13 7.41
CA ALA A 277 -1.02 -7.22 7.23
C ALA A 277 -0.35 -6.84 8.56
N GLY A 278 0.98 -6.69 8.54
CA GLY A 278 1.75 -6.20 9.68
C GLY A 278 1.65 -4.68 9.87
N VAL A 279 1.47 -3.96 8.76
CA VAL A 279 1.28 -2.51 8.71
C VAL A 279 0.02 -2.19 7.90
N ILE A 280 -0.80 -1.26 8.38
CA ILE A 280 -2.04 -0.85 7.73
C ILE A 280 -1.99 0.66 7.51
N LEU A 281 -2.32 1.11 6.30
CA LEU A 281 -2.35 2.52 5.92
C LEU A 281 -3.81 2.97 5.88
N ALA A 282 -4.16 3.98 6.68
CA ALA A 282 -5.51 4.55 6.69
C ALA A 282 -5.86 5.27 5.38
N SER A 283 -4.84 5.76 4.64
CA SER A 283 -4.98 6.39 3.34
C SER A 283 -4.80 5.38 2.21
N SER A 284 -5.49 5.60 1.09
CA SER A 284 -5.28 4.90 -0.19
C SER A 284 -4.09 5.45 -1.01
N ASP A 285 -3.32 6.39 -0.44
CA ASP A 285 -2.17 7.01 -1.10
C ASP A 285 -0.91 6.11 -1.05
N PRO A 286 -0.38 5.63 -2.19
CA PRO A 286 0.78 4.75 -2.25
C PRO A 286 2.08 5.41 -1.76
N ARG A 287 2.16 6.75 -1.73
CA ARG A 287 3.31 7.48 -1.15
C ARG A 287 3.43 7.22 0.35
N SER A 288 2.37 6.76 1.02
CA SER A 288 2.40 6.40 2.44
C SER A 288 3.38 5.26 2.73
N VAL A 289 3.73 4.42 1.74
CA VAL A 289 4.80 3.40 1.88
C VAL A 289 6.15 4.06 2.22
N LEU A 290 6.43 5.24 1.65
CA LEU A 290 7.63 6.02 1.96
C LEU A 290 7.64 6.43 3.43
N SER A 291 6.50 6.83 3.98
CA SER A 291 6.37 7.18 5.39
C SER A 291 6.71 5.99 6.31
N VAL A 292 6.34 4.76 5.93
CA VAL A 292 6.72 3.55 6.68
C VAL A 292 8.23 3.32 6.64
N ILE A 293 8.86 3.44 5.47
CA ILE A 293 10.31 3.30 5.30
C ILE A 293 11.06 4.36 6.14
N GLN A 294 10.63 5.61 6.06
CA GLN A 294 11.23 6.73 6.80
C GLN A 294 11.09 6.53 8.31
N LEU A 295 9.91 6.14 8.78
CA LEU A 295 9.68 5.86 10.20
C LEU A 295 10.54 4.70 10.69
N SER A 296 10.61 3.60 9.94
CA SER A 296 11.44 2.44 10.28
C SER A 296 12.93 2.82 10.38
N THR A 297 13.43 3.54 9.38
CA THR A 297 14.83 3.97 9.32
C THR A 297 15.17 4.96 10.44
N ALA A 298 14.31 5.95 10.67
CA ALA A 298 14.50 6.95 11.72
C ALA A 298 14.44 6.32 13.12
N SER A 299 13.48 5.43 13.37
CA SER A 299 13.32 4.72 14.64
C SER A 299 14.55 3.85 14.93
N TYR A 300 15.01 3.08 13.94
CA TYR A 300 16.21 2.25 14.10
C TYR A 300 17.47 3.08 14.36
N ARG A 301 17.63 4.22 13.68
CA ARG A 301 18.72 5.17 13.96
C ARG A 301 18.67 5.68 15.40
N LYS A 302 17.48 6.01 15.91
CA LYS A 302 17.31 6.43 17.32
C LYS A 302 17.61 5.31 18.31
N MET A 303 17.21 4.08 18.03
CA MET A 303 17.56 2.93 18.87
C MET A 303 19.07 2.73 18.93
N LYS A 304 19.78 2.77 17.79
CA LYS A 304 21.27 2.69 17.78
C LYS A 304 21.92 3.82 18.55
N GLN A 305 21.47 5.07 18.36
CA GLN A 305 22.01 6.23 19.08
C GLN A 305 21.82 6.06 20.60
N ASN A 306 20.62 5.66 21.03
CA ASN A 306 20.33 5.45 22.45
C ASN A 306 21.16 4.30 23.04
N LEU A 307 21.37 3.23 22.27
CA LEU A 307 22.24 2.12 22.68
C LEU A 307 23.70 2.58 22.83
N TRP A 308 24.20 3.40 21.90
CA TRP A 308 25.54 3.99 22.00
C TRP A 308 25.67 4.95 23.19
N TRP A 309 24.65 5.77 23.47
CA TRP A 309 24.65 6.63 24.66
C TRP A 309 24.66 5.81 25.95
N ALA A 310 23.80 4.78 26.02
CA ALA A 310 23.68 3.91 27.19
C ALA A 310 24.93 3.03 27.39
N ALA A 311 25.54 2.52 26.33
CA ALA A 311 26.75 1.70 26.43
C ALA A 311 28.01 2.54 26.61
N GLY A 312 28.11 3.68 25.93
CA GLY A 312 29.27 4.56 25.92
C GLY A 312 29.59 5.14 27.29
N TYR A 313 28.56 5.57 28.05
CA TYR A 313 28.82 6.06 29.41
C TYR A 313 29.34 4.95 30.34
N ASN A 314 28.80 3.73 30.22
CA ASN A 314 29.26 2.57 30.99
C ASN A 314 30.70 2.20 30.64
N LEU A 315 31.04 2.21 29.34
CA LEU A 315 32.37 1.90 28.85
C LEU A 315 33.44 2.85 29.43
N LEU A 316 33.10 4.13 29.62
CA LEU A 316 33.98 5.11 30.26
C LEU A 316 33.95 5.00 31.79
N SER A 317 32.78 4.83 32.39
CA SER A 317 32.59 4.96 33.84
C SER A 317 33.06 3.72 34.61
N VAL A 318 32.95 2.52 34.03
CA VAL A 318 33.35 1.27 34.69
C VAL A 318 34.88 1.18 34.90
N PRO A 319 35.74 1.43 33.90
CA PRO A 319 37.19 1.45 34.10
C PRO A 319 37.63 2.55 35.08
N LEU A 320 36.99 3.72 35.01
CA LEU A 320 37.25 4.82 35.96
C LEU A 320 36.90 4.43 37.40
N ALA A 321 35.77 3.75 37.60
CA ALA A 321 35.36 3.23 38.90
C ALA A 321 36.19 2.03 39.39
N ALA A 322 36.77 1.26 38.45
CA ALA A 322 37.71 0.18 38.74
C ALA A 322 39.09 0.70 39.15
N GLY A 323 39.35 2.00 39.04
CA GLY A 323 40.57 2.63 39.51
C GLY A 323 41.70 2.68 38.49
N VAL A 324 41.41 2.64 37.18
CA VAL A 324 42.43 2.78 36.12
C VAL A 324 43.25 4.07 36.27
N LEU A 325 42.64 5.15 36.77
CA LEU A 325 43.31 6.43 37.03
C LEU A 325 43.77 6.60 38.49
N ALA A 326 43.67 5.56 39.33
CA ALA A 326 44.15 5.62 40.71
C ALA A 326 45.65 5.96 40.82
N PRO A 327 46.56 5.52 39.91
CA PRO A 327 47.97 5.93 39.94
C PRO A 327 48.19 7.44 39.75
N LEU A 328 47.23 8.14 39.12
CA LEU A 328 47.24 9.58 38.92
C LEU A 328 46.50 10.33 40.04
N GLY A 329 46.14 9.64 41.13
CA GLY A 329 45.43 10.22 42.27
C GLY A 329 43.92 10.41 42.05
N PHE A 330 43.35 9.87 40.96
CA PHE A 330 41.93 10.00 40.65
C PHE A 330 41.18 8.69 40.88
N VAL A 331 40.16 8.74 41.73
CA VAL A 331 39.19 7.66 41.92
C VAL A 331 37.81 8.25 41.72
N LEU A 332 37.02 7.71 40.80
CA LEU A 332 35.70 8.22 40.49
C LEU A 332 34.79 8.16 41.73
N PRO A 333 34.33 9.30 42.28
CA PRO A 333 33.42 9.30 43.42
C PRO A 333 32.07 8.68 43.03
N MET A 334 31.45 7.96 43.95
CA MET A 334 30.14 7.33 43.73
C MET A 334 29.06 8.36 43.36
N SER A 335 29.10 9.57 43.94
CA SER A 335 28.18 10.67 43.64
C SER A 335 28.26 11.10 42.17
N VAL A 336 29.47 11.16 41.60
CA VAL A 336 29.68 11.49 40.18
C VAL A 336 29.14 10.37 39.30
N GLY A 337 29.37 9.10 39.65
CA GLY A 337 28.78 7.96 38.96
C GLY A 337 27.24 7.99 38.92
N ALA A 338 26.60 8.36 40.03
CA ALA A 338 25.15 8.51 40.11
C ALA A 338 24.64 9.64 39.20
N ILE A 339 25.31 10.79 39.18
CA ILE A 339 24.97 11.92 38.30
C ILE A 339 25.08 11.52 36.82
N LEU A 340 26.17 10.84 36.44
CA LEU A 340 26.39 10.36 35.06
C LEU A 340 25.29 9.38 34.62
N MET A 341 24.86 8.49 35.52
CA MET A 341 23.77 7.55 35.26
C MET A 341 22.44 8.27 35.02
N SER A 342 22.10 9.26 35.85
CA SER A 342 20.90 10.09 35.66
C SER A 342 20.97 10.90 34.36
N LEU A 343 22.12 11.49 34.06
CA LEU A 343 22.32 12.27 32.83
C LEU A 343 22.18 11.40 31.58
N SER A 344 22.72 10.18 31.60
CA SER A 344 22.57 9.20 30.50
C SER A 344 21.10 8.93 30.18
N THR A 345 20.26 8.77 31.20
CA THR A 345 18.81 8.56 31.04
C THR A 345 18.14 9.77 30.40
N ILE A 346 18.50 10.99 30.83
CA ILE A 346 17.97 12.24 30.27
C ILE A 346 18.37 12.39 28.80
N VAL A 347 19.62 12.10 28.46
CA VAL A 347 20.13 12.20 27.07
C VAL A 347 19.40 11.21 26.15
N VAL A 348 19.26 9.95 26.58
CA VAL A 348 18.51 8.93 25.85
C VAL A 348 17.06 9.34 25.65
N ALA A 349 16.41 9.88 26.68
CA ALA A 349 15.04 10.36 26.61
C ALA A 349 14.90 11.54 25.64
N ALA A 350 15.75 12.57 25.78
CA ALA A 350 15.76 13.74 24.91
C ALA A 350 16.03 13.36 23.44
N ASN A 351 16.94 12.42 23.19
CA ASN A 351 17.23 11.95 21.83
C ASN A 351 16.04 11.24 21.20
N ALA A 352 15.29 10.43 21.97
CA ALA A 352 14.06 9.80 21.51
C ALA A 352 12.97 10.83 21.19
N GLN A 353 12.86 11.91 21.97
CA GLN A 353 11.89 12.99 21.70
C GLN A 353 12.09 13.65 20.34
N LEU A 354 13.31 13.68 19.79
CA LEU A 354 13.58 14.22 18.46
C LEU A 354 12.85 13.46 17.35
N LEU A 355 12.48 12.19 17.57
CA LEU A 355 11.67 11.42 16.62
C LEU A 355 10.28 12.04 16.40
N ARG A 356 9.77 12.82 17.38
CA ARG A 356 8.49 13.54 17.24
C ARG A 356 8.50 14.62 16.17
N ARG A 357 9.66 15.04 15.68
CA ARG A 357 9.77 16.05 14.61
C ARG A 357 9.55 15.47 13.22
N LEU A 358 9.50 14.14 13.10
CA LEU A 358 9.26 13.47 11.83
C LEU A 358 7.84 13.79 11.34
N ASP A 359 7.74 14.37 10.13
CA ASP A 359 6.47 14.58 9.43
C ASP A 359 6.28 13.42 8.45
N LEU A 360 5.26 12.60 8.70
CA LEU A 360 4.97 11.37 7.95
C LEU A 360 3.83 11.53 6.96
N ARG A 361 3.41 12.77 6.67
CA ARG A 361 2.42 13.03 5.62
C ARG A 361 2.95 12.54 4.27
N PRO A 362 2.17 11.79 3.48
CA PRO A 362 2.65 11.16 2.24
C PRO A 362 3.33 12.14 1.26
N GLU A 363 2.75 13.33 1.08
CA GLU A 363 3.30 14.40 0.25
C GLU A 363 4.66 14.92 0.75
N THR A 364 4.79 15.09 2.07
CA THR A 364 6.06 15.54 2.68
C THR A 364 7.13 14.46 2.51
N SER A 365 6.78 13.19 2.74
CA SER A 365 7.69 12.06 2.59
C SER A 365 8.24 11.98 1.17
N ALA A 366 7.35 12.04 0.16
CA ALA A 366 7.74 12.04 -1.26
C ALA A 366 8.61 13.26 -1.60
N ARG A 367 8.21 14.47 -1.19
CA ARG A 367 8.97 15.69 -1.46
C ARG A 367 10.36 15.67 -0.82
N GLN A 368 10.50 15.19 0.42
CA GLN A 368 11.80 15.09 1.09
C GLN A 368 12.73 14.14 0.34
N THR A 369 12.23 12.97 -0.04
CA THR A 369 13.01 11.97 -0.76
C THR A 369 13.44 12.45 -2.15
N LEU A 370 12.55 13.12 -2.88
CA LEU A 370 12.86 13.66 -4.21
C LEU A 370 13.77 14.91 -4.14
N GLY A 371 13.55 15.79 -3.17
CA GLY A 371 14.36 17.00 -2.98
C GLY A 371 15.79 16.73 -2.47
N GLU A 372 16.01 15.67 -1.70
CA GLU A 372 17.37 15.25 -1.29
C GLU A 372 18.25 14.88 -2.51
N LYS A 373 17.65 14.36 -3.59
CA LYS A 373 18.36 14.01 -4.83
C LYS A 373 18.86 15.24 -5.60
N GLU A 374 18.09 16.33 -5.57
CA GLU A 374 18.46 17.60 -6.23
C GLU A 374 19.68 18.24 -5.55
N HIS A 375 19.81 18.10 -4.23
CA HIS A 375 20.99 18.54 -3.49
C HIS A 375 22.20 17.59 -3.64
N ALA A 376 21.98 16.29 -3.81
CA ALA A 376 23.05 15.31 -3.99
C ALA A 376 23.76 15.40 -5.35
N HIS A 377 23.13 16.02 -6.37
CA HIS A 377 23.75 16.25 -7.69
C HIS A 377 24.46 17.59 -7.85
N VAL A 378 24.41 18.47 -6.86
CA VAL A 378 25.03 19.81 -6.89
C VAL A 378 26.27 19.90 -5.97
N GLY A 379 26.62 18.81 -5.26
CA GLY A 379 27.73 18.73 -4.31
C GLY A 379 29.03 18.18 -4.88
#